data_AF-A0A7S4PRN1-F1
#
_entry.id   AF-A0A7S4PRN1-F1
#
_cell.length_a   1.000
_cell.length_b   1.000
_cell.length_c   1.000
_cell.angle_alpha   90.00
_cell.angle_beta   90.00
_cell.angle_gamma   90.00
#
_symmetry.space_group_name_H-M   'P 1'
#
loop_
_entity.id
_entity.type
_entity.pdbx_description
1 polymer ?
#
loop_
_entity_poly.entity_id
_entity_poly.type
_entity_poly.pdbx_seq_one_letter_code
_entity_poly.pdbx_strand_id
1 'polypeptide(L)'
;IGAACYGGNDIVQQVDQGQQRPKCVPRSYNAYMLFYERISTSASPDRVKIGMNRKIRVPLPDEIMRGVWLENLQFIRDKQLFDPLYFNFIFNFCSLGASVHASSSGVDVPRPADKSVKRGASSAAARRQSDEGFRVMQLSLSFVMNTFIHSWDTSQMESWVVLIKSLLTADRRPSLEWVLESFVADSVEGDLQLHCHWVRDALLSCKVPEARSQLQQLLVYVLRLLAPMERRRPTGRDAHSWIPHCDAVSAYSSRQDATKQAEPGLHPLLTDEPYMRQYPGGWDDALDPPHDYLPFPRACTLVGRFIDKVLDLLPLLPTCWRTFGEFFRLLAGIAFLGKEERLFLLSRRAVARCVDVFLNEDSEFQAFRKFFLRMGDKFSSPNFAPLMDMVSVLVRSTQVMREEDEEEEEWPRTQLEVSGDLDDACFRAVCTKHFLNKALVDGGNLGAVQSLAYHLSWANDKVSAEVVDALCDVLEEASDEELPGYFDLISMLLAMPDRCQAARVEKFVSSYTSMLLDVQAYPDTFRRCADFLSALVSVHDSVRSEVFRVCFQPRRRESLRWLDSVLVKAEHEATRAAACTLACAVACPESVRRSFGLPALPPGLADLD
;
A
#
# COMPACT_ATOMS: atom_id res chain seq x y z
N ILE A 1 11.00 -24.93 -38.89
CA ILE A 1 9.54 -24.69 -38.74
C ILE A 1 8.79 -26.00 -38.47
N GLY A 2 8.97 -27.07 -39.25
CA GLY A 2 8.21 -28.34 -39.05
C GLY A 2 8.37 -29.06 -37.70
N ALA A 3 9.50 -28.90 -36.99
CA ALA A 3 9.71 -29.50 -35.66
C ALA A 3 8.97 -28.78 -34.51
N ALA A 4 8.47 -27.55 -34.75
CA ALA A 4 7.72 -26.77 -33.77
C ALA A 4 6.21 -27.09 -33.78
N CYS A 5 5.73 -27.87 -34.75
CA CYS A 5 4.31 -28.18 -34.97
C CYS A 5 3.88 -29.56 -34.46
N TYR A 6 4.80 -30.35 -33.89
CA TYR A 6 4.47 -31.62 -33.24
C TYR A 6 4.23 -31.37 -31.75
N GLY A 7 3.07 -31.81 -31.28
CA GLY A 7 2.71 -31.78 -29.85
C GLY A 7 3.73 -32.51 -28.97
N GLY A 8 3.75 -32.16 -27.69
CA GLY A 8 4.71 -32.63 -26.71
C GLY A 8 4.79 -31.64 -25.54
N ASN A 9 5.72 -31.87 -24.62
CA ASN A 9 5.99 -30.93 -23.54
C ASN A 9 7.36 -30.28 -23.77
N ASP A 10 7.44 -28.96 -23.59
CA ASP A 10 8.71 -28.25 -23.49
C ASP A 10 9.18 -28.24 -22.03
N ILE A 11 10.50 -28.32 -21.85
CA ILE A 11 11.10 -28.13 -20.54
C ILE A 11 11.53 -26.66 -20.48
N VAL A 12 10.73 -25.85 -19.79
CA VAL A 12 11.02 -24.44 -19.58
C VAL A 12 11.73 -24.31 -18.22
N GLN A 13 12.82 -23.56 -18.17
CA GLN A 13 13.45 -23.20 -16.92
C GLN A 13 12.60 -22.13 -16.25
N GLN A 14 11.89 -22.49 -15.18
CA GLN A 14 11.18 -21.52 -14.35
C GLN A 14 12.10 -21.16 -13.18
N VAL A 15 12.32 -19.86 -12.98
CA VAL A 15 13.02 -19.34 -11.80
C VAL A 15 11.95 -19.03 -10.75
N ASP A 16 11.76 -19.94 -9.80
CA ASP A 16 10.98 -19.68 -8.60
C ASP A 16 11.96 -19.47 -7.44
N GLN A 17 11.89 -18.31 -6.78
CA GLN A 17 12.66 -17.98 -5.57
C GLN A 17 14.18 -18.27 -5.71
N GLY A 18 14.78 -17.90 -6.85
CA GLY A 18 16.22 -18.02 -7.07
C GLY A 18 16.74 -19.44 -7.39
N GLN A 19 15.88 -20.47 -7.39
CA GLN A 19 16.23 -21.81 -7.87
C GLN A 19 15.66 -22.07 -9.27
N GLN A 20 16.53 -22.40 -10.23
CA GLN A 20 16.12 -22.85 -11.56
C GLN A 20 15.60 -24.29 -11.46
N ARG A 21 14.30 -24.48 -11.67
CA ARG A 21 13.71 -25.82 -11.78
C ARG A 21 13.16 -26.06 -13.19
N PRO A 22 13.49 -27.19 -13.84
CA PRO A 22 12.93 -27.54 -15.13
C PRO A 22 11.45 -27.87 -14.95
N LYS A 23 10.56 -27.05 -15.53
CA LYS A 23 9.12 -27.29 -15.55
C LYS A 23 8.70 -27.79 -16.92
N CYS A 24 7.99 -28.91 -16.92
CA CYS A 24 7.43 -29.51 -18.12
C CYS A 24 6.12 -28.78 -18.45
N VAL A 25 6.09 -27.99 -19.52
CA VAL A 25 4.92 -27.22 -19.96
C VAL A 25 4.43 -27.81 -21.28
N PRO A 26 3.13 -28.13 -21.43
CA PRO A 26 2.61 -28.62 -22.68
C PRO A 26 2.78 -27.57 -23.79
N ARG A 27 3.21 -28.01 -24.98
CA ARG A 27 3.32 -27.15 -26.16
C ARG A 27 1.94 -26.66 -26.57
N SER A 28 1.74 -25.35 -26.50
CA SER A 28 0.48 -24.67 -26.89
C SER A 28 0.33 -24.45 -28.40
N TYR A 29 1.32 -24.82 -29.21
CA TYR A 29 1.26 -24.77 -30.68
C TYR A 29 0.95 -26.16 -31.24
N ASN A 30 -0.16 -26.73 -30.79
CA ASN A 30 -0.69 -28.01 -31.23
C ASN A 30 -1.41 -27.82 -32.58
N ALA A 31 -0.94 -28.51 -33.61
CA ALA A 31 -1.73 -28.69 -34.82
C ALA A 31 -3.07 -29.35 -34.45
N TYR A 32 -4.19 -28.68 -34.75
CA TYR A 32 -5.52 -29.22 -34.49
C TYR A 32 -5.66 -30.58 -35.16
N MET A 33 -5.83 -31.64 -34.36
CA MET A 33 -6.24 -32.95 -34.87
C MET A 33 -7.75 -32.90 -35.05
N LEU A 34 -8.18 -32.66 -36.28
CA LEU A 34 -9.60 -32.58 -36.62
C LEU A 34 -10.18 -34.00 -36.66
N PHE A 35 -11.04 -34.32 -35.70
CA PHE A 35 -11.85 -35.53 -35.71
C PHE A 35 -13.08 -35.28 -36.59
N TYR A 36 -13.19 -36.02 -37.69
CA TYR A 36 -14.38 -36.00 -38.52
C TYR A 36 -15.20 -37.26 -38.22
N GLU A 37 -16.46 -37.07 -37.86
CA GLU A 37 -17.45 -38.16 -37.90
C GLU A 37 -17.98 -38.27 -39.33
N ARG A 38 -17.92 -39.47 -39.91
CA ARG A 38 -18.44 -39.71 -41.25
C ARG A 38 -19.96 -39.76 -41.22
N ILE A 39 -20.62 -38.66 -41.56
CA ILE A 39 -22.07 -38.63 -41.77
C ILE A 39 -22.40 -39.48 -43.02
N SER A 40 -23.05 -40.61 -42.81
CA SER A 40 -23.57 -41.42 -43.91
C SER A 40 -24.90 -40.81 -44.36
N THR A 41 -24.88 -40.01 -45.43
CA THR A 41 -26.13 -39.56 -46.06
C THR A 41 -26.89 -40.77 -46.58
N SER A 42 -28.05 -41.06 -45.98
CA SER A 42 -29.00 -42.07 -46.43
C SER A 42 -29.67 -41.65 -47.74
N ALA A 43 -28.93 -41.76 -48.85
CA ALA A 43 -29.48 -41.67 -50.20
C ALA A 43 -28.67 -42.55 -51.17
N SER A 44 -29.30 -43.68 -51.57
CA SER A 44 -29.00 -44.62 -52.67
C SER A 44 -27.56 -45.20 -52.83
N PRO A 45 -27.40 -46.53 -52.95
CA PRO A 45 -26.09 -47.18 -53.07
C PRO A 45 -25.62 -47.24 -54.53
N ASP A 46 -25.49 -46.12 -55.23
CA ASP A 46 -24.68 -46.12 -56.45
C ASP A 46 -23.22 -45.96 -56.04
N ARG A 47 -22.55 -47.11 -55.91
CA ARG A 47 -21.11 -47.22 -55.72
C ARG A 47 -20.38 -46.61 -56.91
N VAL A 48 -20.25 -45.28 -56.93
CA VAL A 48 -19.22 -44.61 -57.72
C VAL A 48 -17.88 -45.07 -57.14
N LYS A 49 -17.18 -45.93 -57.89
CA LYS A 49 -15.77 -46.26 -57.63
C LYS A 49 -14.95 -44.99 -57.78
N ILE A 50 -14.87 -44.18 -56.72
CA ILE A 50 -13.90 -43.10 -56.63
C ILE A 50 -12.54 -43.78 -56.50
N GLY A 51 -11.76 -43.78 -57.59
CA GLY A 51 -10.39 -44.29 -57.58
C GLY A 51 -9.60 -43.68 -56.42
N MET A 52 -8.89 -44.52 -55.67
CA MET A 52 -8.12 -44.23 -54.44
C MET A 52 -7.03 -43.14 -54.55
N ASN A 53 -6.98 -42.36 -55.63
CA ASN A 53 -5.96 -41.33 -55.88
C ASN A 53 -6.47 -39.91 -56.07
N ARG A 54 -7.77 -39.64 -55.90
CA ARG A 54 -8.24 -38.25 -55.78
C ARG A 54 -8.13 -37.82 -54.32
N LYS A 55 -7.09 -37.05 -53.99
CA LYS A 55 -7.03 -36.28 -52.72
C LYS A 55 -8.30 -35.45 -52.62
N ILE A 56 -9.28 -35.90 -51.83
CA ILE A 56 -10.47 -35.12 -51.50
C ILE A 56 -9.98 -33.94 -50.68
N ARG A 57 -9.83 -32.78 -51.31
CA ARG A 57 -9.55 -31.53 -50.61
C ARG A 57 -10.88 -31.01 -50.11
N VAL A 58 -11.21 -31.30 -48.86
CA VAL A 58 -12.27 -30.56 -48.17
C VAL A 58 -11.70 -29.17 -47.90
N PRO A 59 -12.25 -28.09 -48.49
CA PRO A 59 -11.80 -26.74 -48.17
C PRO A 59 -12.09 -26.46 -46.70
N LEU A 60 -11.09 -25.98 -45.97
CA LEU A 60 -11.27 -25.57 -44.57
C LEU A 60 -12.28 -24.41 -44.54
N PRO A 61 -13.28 -24.43 -43.63
CA PRO A 61 -14.21 -23.31 -43.50
C PRO A 61 -13.47 -21.97 -43.36
N ASP A 62 -13.92 -20.96 -44.08
CA ASP A 62 -13.22 -19.66 -44.17
C ASP A 62 -13.09 -18.95 -42.82
N GLU A 63 -13.99 -19.22 -41.88
CA GLU A 63 -13.92 -18.69 -40.51
C GLU A 63 -12.74 -19.27 -39.72
N ILE A 64 -12.57 -20.60 -39.75
CA ILE A 64 -11.45 -21.28 -39.09
C ILE A 64 -10.13 -20.92 -39.77
N MET A 65 -10.12 -20.86 -41.11
CA MET A 65 -8.93 -20.46 -41.86
C MET A 65 -8.50 -19.02 -41.51
N ARG A 66 -9.46 -18.09 -41.42
CA ARG A 66 -9.18 -16.71 -41.00
C ARG A 66 -8.72 -16.64 -39.54
N GLY A 67 -9.35 -17.38 -38.63
CA GLY A 67 -8.94 -17.44 -37.22
C GLY A 67 -7.49 -17.91 -37.08
N VAL A 68 -7.14 -19.06 -37.67
CA VAL A 68 -5.78 -19.61 -37.65
C VAL A 68 -4.77 -18.64 -38.30
N TRP A 69 -5.15 -17.97 -39.38
CA TRP A 69 -4.26 -16.99 -40.02
C TRP A 69 -4.00 -15.77 -39.12
N LEU A 70 -5.05 -15.23 -38.49
CA LEU A 70 -4.96 -14.08 -37.59
C LEU A 70 -4.14 -14.43 -36.34
N GLU A 71 -4.36 -15.60 -35.74
CA GLU A 71 -3.60 -16.10 -34.59
C GLU A 71 -2.11 -16.28 -34.93
N ASN A 72 -1.79 -16.88 -36.08
CA ASN A 72 -0.40 -17.04 -36.52
C ASN A 72 0.27 -15.70 -36.81
N LEU A 73 -0.45 -14.76 -37.43
CA LEU A 73 0.06 -13.42 -37.69
C LEU A 73 0.31 -12.67 -36.39
N GLN A 74 -0.60 -12.79 -35.42
CA GLN A 74 -0.44 -12.21 -34.08
C GLN A 74 0.78 -12.81 -33.38
N PHE A 75 0.93 -14.14 -33.40
CA PHE A 75 2.09 -14.81 -32.83
C PHE A 75 3.42 -14.35 -33.44
N ILE A 76 3.49 -14.20 -34.77
CA ILE A 76 4.70 -13.69 -35.44
C ILE A 76 4.99 -12.25 -35.02
N ARG A 77 3.96 -11.40 -34.93
CA ARG A 77 4.09 -10.03 -34.47
C ARG A 77 4.60 -9.98 -33.03
N ASP A 78 4.01 -10.74 -32.13
CA ASP A 78 4.42 -10.81 -30.73
C ASP A 78 5.86 -11.30 -30.61
N LYS A 79 6.23 -12.35 -31.36
CA LYS A 79 7.60 -12.84 -31.37
C LYS A 79 8.63 -11.79 -31.78
N GLN A 80 8.30 -10.94 -32.76
CA GLN A 80 9.18 -9.84 -33.19
C GLN A 80 9.16 -8.67 -32.21
N LEU A 81 7.98 -8.36 -31.65
CA LEU A 81 7.78 -7.28 -30.70
C LEU A 81 8.54 -7.53 -29.39
N PHE A 82 8.58 -8.77 -28.91
CA PHE A 82 9.28 -9.16 -27.68
C PHE A 82 10.72 -9.67 -27.92
N ASP A 83 11.30 -9.39 -29.10
CA ASP A 83 12.71 -9.68 -29.37
C ASP A 83 13.61 -8.67 -28.63
N PRO A 84 14.58 -9.12 -27.81
CA PRO A 84 15.52 -8.22 -27.14
C PRO A 84 16.28 -7.28 -28.08
N LEU A 85 16.51 -7.68 -29.34
CA LEU A 85 17.11 -6.80 -30.34
C LEU A 85 16.21 -5.62 -30.69
N TYR A 86 14.90 -5.83 -30.74
CA TYR A 86 13.93 -4.75 -30.92
C TYR A 86 13.94 -3.80 -29.74
N PHE A 87 14.01 -4.33 -28.51
CA PHE A 87 14.09 -3.51 -27.29
C PHE A 87 15.33 -2.60 -27.30
N ASN A 88 16.50 -3.18 -27.61
CA ASN A 88 17.75 -2.44 -27.74
C ASN A 88 17.69 -1.38 -28.84
N PHE A 89 17.06 -1.70 -29.97
CA PHE A 89 16.88 -0.73 -31.06
C PHE A 89 16.05 0.47 -30.60
N ILE A 90 14.88 0.26 -29.99
CA ILE A 90 14.04 1.36 -29.50
C ILE A 90 14.76 2.15 -28.40
N PHE A 91 15.46 1.47 -27.48
CA PHE A 91 16.22 2.14 -26.42
C PHE A 91 17.33 3.05 -27.00
N ASN A 92 18.11 2.53 -27.93
CA ASN A 92 19.18 3.29 -28.59
C ASN A 92 18.63 4.46 -29.41
N PHE A 93 17.48 4.26 -30.08
CA PHE A 93 16.80 5.31 -30.82
C PHE A 93 16.35 6.44 -29.90
N CYS A 94 15.69 6.12 -28.77
CA CYS A 94 15.27 7.11 -27.79
C CYS A 94 16.46 7.80 -27.10
N SER A 95 17.52 7.06 -26.79
CA SER A 95 18.76 7.59 -26.20
C SER A 95 19.47 8.57 -27.12
N LEU A 96 19.50 8.28 -28.43
CA LEU A 96 20.02 9.19 -29.44
C LEU A 96 19.19 10.47 -29.51
N GLY A 97 17.86 10.35 -29.51
CA GLY A 97 16.95 11.50 -29.47
C GLY A 97 17.18 12.38 -28.23
N ALA A 98 17.35 11.77 -27.06
CA ALA A 98 17.66 12.48 -25.81
C ALA A 98 19.01 13.24 -25.88
N SER A 99 20.05 12.61 -26.45
CA SER A 99 21.38 13.21 -26.59
C SER A 99 21.40 14.43 -27.53
N VAL A 100 20.67 14.35 -28.64
CA VAL A 100 20.52 15.47 -29.60
C VAL A 100 19.82 16.66 -28.92
N HIS A 101 18.82 16.39 -28.08
CA HIS A 101 18.14 17.41 -27.30
C HIS A 101 19.05 18.02 -26.20
N ALA A 102 19.80 17.19 -25.48
CA ALA A 102 20.72 17.66 -24.43
C ALA A 102 21.84 18.55 -25.00
N SER A 103 22.46 18.13 -26.09
CA SER A 103 23.60 18.83 -26.72
C SER A 103 23.25 20.22 -27.27
N SER A 104 21.97 20.44 -27.60
CA SER A 104 21.48 21.73 -28.13
C SER A 104 21.03 22.71 -27.04
N SER A 105 20.80 22.22 -25.82
CA SER A 105 20.41 23.04 -24.65
C SER A 105 21.58 23.66 -23.86
N GLY A 106 22.82 23.23 -24.12
CA GLY A 106 24.03 23.64 -23.38
C GLY A 106 25.01 24.56 -24.12
N VAL A 107 24.66 25.11 -25.29
CA VAL A 107 25.56 25.96 -26.08
C VAL A 107 25.33 27.45 -25.77
N ASP A 108 25.95 27.94 -24.70
CA ASP A 108 26.29 29.37 -24.55
C ASP A 108 27.48 29.68 -25.49
N VAL A 109 27.20 29.95 -26.77
CA VAL A 109 28.19 30.57 -27.65
C VAL A 109 28.20 32.07 -27.36
N PRO A 110 29.35 32.67 -26.97
CA PRO A 110 29.48 34.13 -26.93
C PRO A 110 29.23 34.67 -28.34
N ARG A 111 28.07 35.28 -28.53
CA ARG A 111 27.66 35.82 -29.83
C ARG A 111 28.55 37.01 -30.20
N PRO A 112 29.30 36.99 -31.31
CA PRO A 112 29.94 38.19 -31.80
C PRO A 112 28.84 39.19 -32.17
N ALA A 113 29.02 40.42 -31.71
CA ALA A 113 28.08 41.51 -31.86
C ALA A 113 27.94 41.87 -33.35
N ASP A 114 27.01 41.25 -34.05
CA ASP A 114 26.60 41.71 -35.36
C ASP A 114 25.09 41.89 -35.48
N LYS A 115 24.73 43.08 -35.97
CA LYS A 115 23.38 43.62 -36.01
C LYS A 115 22.65 43.04 -37.22
N SER A 116 21.34 42.81 -37.05
CA SER A 116 20.37 42.41 -38.08
C SER A 116 20.22 40.90 -38.38
N VAL A 117 19.65 40.13 -37.44
CA VAL A 117 19.00 38.86 -37.77
C VAL A 117 17.55 38.88 -37.29
N LYS A 118 16.63 38.57 -38.23
CA LYS A 118 15.18 38.53 -38.07
C LYS A 118 14.77 37.69 -36.85
N ARG A 119 14.06 38.32 -35.90
CA ARG A 119 13.54 37.78 -34.63
C ARG A 119 12.54 36.59 -34.74
N GLY A 120 12.24 36.07 -35.93
CA GLY A 120 11.22 35.03 -36.15
C GLY A 120 11.72 33.58 -36.22
N ALA A 121 13.00 33.35 -36.57
CA ALA A 121 13.50 31.99 -36.82
C ALA A 121 13.92 31.23 -35.55
N SER A 122 14.41 31.93 -34.52
CA SER A 122 14.86 31.31 -33.27
C SER A 122 13.72 30.74 -32.42
N SER A 123 12.53 31.36 -32.46
CA SER A 123 11.35 30.86 -31.75
C SER A 123 10.76 29.59 -32.36
N ALA A 124 10.80 29.44 -33.69
CA ALA A 124 10.26 28.27 -34.38
C ALA A 124 11.17 27.04 -34.23
N ALA A 125 12.51 27.23 -34.26
CA ALA A 125 13.47 26.16 -34.03
C ALA A 125 13.41 25.64 -32.59
N ALA A 126 13.35 26.54 -31.60
CA ALA A 126 13.19 26.15 -30.19
C ALA A 126 11.87 25.43 -29.91
N ARG A 127 10.76 25.84 -30.56
CA ARG A 127 9.46 25.14 -30.46
C ARG A 127 9.49 23.75 -31.08
N ARG A 128 10.18 23.57 -32.22
CA ARG A 128 10.34 22.25 -32.85
C ARG A 128 11.20 21.30 -32.01
N GLN A 129 12.23 21.83 -31.35
CA GLN A 129 13.12 21.04 -30.48
C GLN A 129 12.41 20.53 -29.22
N SER A 130 11.60 21.37 -28.57
CA SER A 130 10.74 20.95 -27.45
C SER A 130 9.72 19.88 -27.88
N ASP A 131 9.14 19.98 -29.08
CA ASP A 131 8.24 18.95 -29.63
C ASP A 131 8.96 17.61 -29.91
N GLU A 132 10.21 17.63 -30.37
CA GLU A 132 11.01 16.42 -30.59
C GLU A 132 11.35 15.69 -29.28
N GLY A 133 11.82 16.41 -28.26
CA GLY A 133 12.10 15.84 -26.94
C GLY A 133 10.86 15.25 -26.29
N PHE A 134 9.73 15.95 -26.39
CA PHE A 134 8.42 15.49 -25.92
C PHE A 134 8.00 14.18 -26.60
N ARG A 135 8.12 14.07 -27.93
CA ARG A 135 7.77 12.84 -28.68
C ARG A 135 8.66 11.66 -28.31
N VAL A 136 9.96 11.89 -28.11
CA VAL A 136 10.89 10.83 -27.67
C VAL A 136 10.51 10.32 -26.29
N MET A 137 10.10 11.22 -25.38
CA MET A 137 9.58 10.85 -24.06
C MET A 137 8.28 10.03 -24.19
N GLN A 138 7.33 10.49 -25.01
CA GLN A 138 6.07 9.77 -25.25
C GLN A 138 6.32 8.36 -25.79
N LEU A 139 7.21 8.22 -26.78
CA LEU A 139 7.59 6.93 -27.33
C LEU A 139 8.22 6.03 -26.27
N SER A 140 9.16 6.57 -25.48
CA SER A 140 9.86 5.82 -24.44
C SER A 140 8.90 5.28 -23.39
N LEU A 141 8.04 6.13 -22.83
CA LEU A 141 7.08 5.70 -21.81
C LEU A 141 6.02 4.76 -22.38
N SER A 142 5.47 5.07 -23.56
CA SER A 142 4.45 4.22 -24.19
C SER A 142 5.00 2.84 -24.52
N PHE A 143 6.25 2.75 -24.99
CA PHE A 143 6.91 1.47 -25.23
C PHE A 143 7.11 0.68 -23.94
N VAL A 144 7.53 1.36 -22.87
CA VAL A 144 7.66 0.73 -21.55
C VAL A 144 6.33 0.15 -21.08
N MET A 145 5.28 0.99 -21.06
CA MET A 145 3.97 0.64 -20.53
C MET A 145 3.19 -0.36 -21.37
N ASN A 146 3.24 -0.26 -22.70
CA ASN A 146 2.42 -1.12 -23.56
C ASN A 146 3.14 -2.39 -24.03
N THR A 147 4.46 -2.47 -23.85
CA THR A 147 5.25 -3.62 -24.37
C THR A 147 6.24 -4.13 -23.34
N PHE A 148 7.13 -3.28 -22.84
CA PHE A 148 8.26 -3.76 -22.02
C PHE A 148 7.82 -4.39 -20.69
N ILE A 149 6.82 -3.84 -20.00
CA ILE A 149 6.34 -4.42 -18.71
C ILE A 149 5.72 -5.81 -18.86
N HIS A 150 5.31 -6.18 -20.08
CA HIS A 150 4.71 -7.47 -20.40
C HIS A 150 5.74 -8.48 -20.94
N SER A 151 7.00 -8.07 -21.08
CA SER A 151 8.08 -8.97 -21.48
C SER A 151 8.45 -9.95 -20.36
N TRP A 152 9.12 -11.03 -20.73
CA TRP A 152 9.71 -11.97 -19.78
C TRP A 152 11.04 -11.47 -19.20
N ASP A 153 11.72 -10.55 -19.89
CA ASP A 153 12.98 -9.93 -19.47
C ASP A 153 12.81 -8.41 -19.32
N THR A 154 12.84 -7.97 -18.07
CA THR A 154 12.73 -6.55 -17.67
C THR A 154 14.03 -6.01 -17.06
N SER A 155 15.16 -6.69 -17.30
CA SER A 155 16.48 -6.33 -16.75
C SER A 155 16.91 -4.88 -17.04
N GLN A 156 16.50 -4.32 -18.18
CA GLN A 156 16.82 -2.95 -18.57
C GLN A 156 15.86 -1.89 -18.00
N MET A 157 14.92 -2.24 -17.11
CA MET A 157 13.90 -1.30 -16.62
C MET A 157 14.49 -0.06 -15.94
N GLU A 158 15.55 -0.23 -15.15
CA GLU A 158 16.23 0.90 -14.51
C GLU A 158 16.80 1.88 -15.57
N SER A 159 17.46 1.36 -16.60
CA SER A 159 17.98 2.16 -17.72
C SER A 159 16.88 2.94 -18.44
N TRP A 160 15.73 2.30 -18.69
CA TRP A 160 14.56 2.97 -19.27
C TRP A 160 14.04 4.10 -18.38
N VAL A 161 13.90 3.85 -17.07
CA VAL A 161 13.42 4.87 -16.13
C VAL A 161 14.39 6.03 -16.00
N VAL A 162 15.70 5.78 -16.00
CA VAL A 162 16.73 6.84 -16.02
C VAL A 162 16.64 7.68 -17.29
N LEU A 163 16.49 7.04 -18.45
CA LEU A 163 16.31 7.75 -19.73
C LEU A 163 15.06 8.65 -19.68
N ILE A 164 13.91 8.13 -19.26
CA ILE A 164 12.66 8.89 -19.15
C ILE A 164 12.81 10.06 -18.17
N LYS A 165 13.39 9.84 -16.99
CA LYS A 165 13.67 10.92 -16.01
C LYS A 165 14.52 12.02 -16.62
N SER A 166 15.53 11.69 -17.42
CA SER A 166 16.37 12.70 -18.08
C SER A 166 15.58 13.55 -19.08
N LEU A 167 14.69 12.92 -19.87
CA LEU A 167 13.81 13.61 -20.83
C LEU A 167 12.80 14.53 -20.14
N LEU A 168 12.26 14.13 -18.97
CA LEU A 168 11.29 14.94 -18.20
C LEU A 168 11.90 16.23 -17.63
N THR A 169 13.21 16.27 -17.36
CA THR A 169 13.87 17.49 -16.85
C THR A 169 14.03 18.59 -17.90
N ALA A 170 14.06 18.20 -19.18
CA ALA A 170 14.37 19.08 -20.30
C ALA A 170 13.15 19.89 -20.79
N ASP A 171 11.94 19.29 -20.78
CA ASP A 171 10.69 19.96 -21.12
C ASP A 171 9.68 19.82 -19.96
N ARG A 172 9.78 20.75 -18.99
CA ARG A 172 9.40 20.47 -17.60
C ARG A 172 7.92 20.31 -17.33
N ARG A 173 7.02 20.91 -18.11
CA ARG A 173 5.59 20.94 -17.74
C ARG A 173 4.70 20.08 -18.61
N PRO A 174 4.67 20.27 -19.95
CA PRO A 174 3.81 19.49 -20.82
C PRO A 174 4.12 18.00 -20.74
N SER A 175 5.40 17.65 -20.60
CA SER A 175 5.84 16.26 -20.40
C SER A 175 5.30 15.64 -19.12
N LEU A 176 5.41 16.34 -17.97
CA LEU A 176 4.91 15.83 -16.69
C LEU A 176 3.38 15.71 -16.68
N GLU A 177 2.68 16.72 -17.21
CA GLU A 177 1.22 16.71 -17.32
C GLU A 177 0.78 15.56 -18.23
N TRP A 178 1.40 15.37 -19.39
CA TRP A 178 1.06 14.26 -20.29
C TRP A 178 1.31 12.88 -19.68
N VAL A 179 2.44 12.69 -18.98
CA VAL A 179 2.72 11.42 -18.29
C VAL A 179 1.61 11.14 -17.29
N LEU A 180 1.29 12.09 -16.40
CA LEU A 180 0.30 11.86 -15.36
C LEU A 180 -1.12 11.73 -15.93
N GLU A 181 -1.46 12.49 -16.97
CA GLU A 181 -2.72 12.33 -17.73
C GLU A 181 -2.84 10.93 -18.33
N SER A 182 -1.76 10.37 -18.86
CA SER A 182 -1.77 9.02 -19.44
C SER A 182 -2.03 7.95 -18.38
N PHE A 183 -1.57 8.15 -17.14
CA PHE A 183 -1.88 7.26 -16.01
C PHE A 183 -3.31 7.45 -15.47
N VAL A 184 -3.87 8.66 -15.58
CA VAL A 184 -5.25 8.97 -15.16
C VAL A 184 -6.28 8.57 -16.19
N ALA A 185 -5.91 8.55 -17.47
CA ALA A 185 -6.81 8.27 -18.58
C ALA A 185 -7.42 6.87 -18.49
N ASP A 186 -8.74 6.82 -18.68
CA ASP A 186 -9.46 5.56 -18.85
C ASP A 186 -9.23 5.08 -20.30
N SER A 187 -8.93 3.80 -20.47
CA SER A 187 -8.79 3.17 -21.78
C SER A 187 -9.99 2.27 -22.06
N VAL A 188 -10.28 2.05 -23.34
CA VAL A 188 -11.32 1.12 -23.78
C VAL A 188 -10.62 0.02 -24.55
N GLU A 189 -10.74 -1.23 -24.10
CA GLU A 189 -10.23 -2.41 -24.80
C GLU A 189 -11.41 -3.32 -25.13
N GLY A 190 -11.80 -3.34 -26.41
CA GLY A 190 -13.04 -3.99 -26.84
C GLY A 190 -14.28 -3.32 -26.22
N ASP A 191 -15.17 -4.11 -25.63
CA ASP A 191 -16.37 -3.61 -24.94
C ASP A 191 -16.13 -3.25 -23.46
N LEU A 192 -14.90 -3.43 -22.94
CA LEU A 192 -14.57 -3.16 -21.54
C LEU A 192 -13.84 -1.81 -21.38
N GLN A 193 -14.38 -0.98 -20.48
CA GLN A 193 -13.72 0.24 -20.03
C GLN A 193 -12.74 -0.07 -18.89
N LEU A 194 -11.44 0.07 -19.16
CA LEU A 194 -10.34 -0.16 -18.24
C LEU A 194 -9.91 1.15 -17.59
N HIS A 195 -10.33 1.31 -16.35
CA HIS A 195 -9.99 2.49 -15.55
C HIS A 195 -8.52 2.43 -15.12
N CYS A 196 -7.77 3.50 -15.39
CA CYS A 196 -6.37 3.66 -14.98
C CYS A 196 -5.48 2.45 -15.28
N HIS A 197 -5.65 1.89 -16.48
CA HIS A 197 -4.96 0.67 -16.91
C HIS A 197 -3.45 0.73 -16.69
N TRP A 198 -2.80 1.86 -16.97
CA TRP A 198 -1.36 2.02 -16.73
C TRP A 198 -0.97 1.99 -15.25
N VAL A 199 -1.78 2.55 -14.33
CA VAL A 199 -1.50 2.46 -12.89
C VAL A 199 -1.65 1.03 -12.42
N ARG A 200 -2.75 0.38 -12.81
CA ARG A 200 -3.01 -1.02 -12.49
C ARG A 200 -1.90 -1.92 -13.04
N ASP A 201 -1.50 -1.72 -14.29
CA ASP A 201 -0.54 -2.60 -14.93
C ASP A 201 0.89 -2.37 -14.39
N ALA A 202 1.26 -1.11 -14.12
CA ALA A 202 2.54 -0.78 -13.50
C ALA A 202 2.66 -1.31 -12.07
N LEU A 203 1.61 -1.19 -11.24
CA LEU A 203 1.72 -1.41 -9.79
C LEU A 203 1.09 -2.71 -9.30
N LEU A 204 0.13 -3.28 -10.03
CA LEU A 204 -0.64 -4.45 -9.60
C LEU A 204 -0.48 -5.65 -10.55
N SER A 205 -0.55 -5.45 -11.87
CA SER A 205 -0.49 -6.56 -12.84
C SER A 205 0.95 -7.03 -13.14
N CYS A 206 1.94 -6.13 -13.11
CA CYS A 206 3.34 -6.46 -13.40
C CYS A 206 3.90 -7.44 -12.36
N LYS A 207 4.36 -8.61 -12.80
CA LYS A 207 4.83 -9.69 -11.91
C LYS A 207 6.23 -9.45 -11.35
N VAL A 208 7.04 -8.64 -12.01
CA VAL A 208 8.45 -8.41 -11.64
C VAL A 208 8.56 -7.29 -10.59
N PRO A 209 8.97 -7.57 -9.34
CA PRO A 209 9.04 -6.58 -8.27
C PRO A 209 9.95 -5.39 -8.56
N GLU A 210 11.12 -5.65 -9.16
CA GLU A 210 12.10 -4.63 -9.50
C GLU A 210 11.52 -3.64 -10.53
N ALA A 211 10.78 -4.15 -11.51
CA ALA A 211 10.12 -3.33 -12.51
C ALA A 211 9.04 -2.44 -11.90
N ARG A 212 8.20 -3.00 -11.01
CA ARG A 212 7.20 -2.24 -10.26
C ARG A 212 7.85 -1.14 -9.42
N SER A 213 8.95 -1.44 -8.74
CA SER A 213 9.70 -0.48 -7.92
C SER A 213 10.22 0.69 -8.76
N GLN A 214 10.80 0.41 -9.94
CA GLN A 214 11.29 1.46 -10.84
C GLN A 214 10.16 2.35 -11.38
N LEU A 215 9.00 1.79 -11.73
CA LEU A 215 7.82 2.54 -12.17
C LEU A 215 7.20 3.36 -11.02
N GLN A 216 7.12 2.80 -9.82
CA GLN A 216 6.69 3.53 -8.62
C GLN A 216 7.59 4.74 -8.36
N GLN A 217 8.92 4.57 -8.46
CA GLN A 217 9.86 5.68 -8.30
C GLN A 217 9.75 6.73 -9.40
N LEU A 218 9.43 6.32 -10.64
CA LEU A 218 9.13 7.25 -11.73
C LEU A 218 7.89 8.09 -11.42
N LEU A 219 6.81 7.47 -10.94
CA LEU A 219 5.58 8.17 -10.56
C LEU A 219 5.83 9.16 -9.42
N VAL A 220 6.51 8.75 -8.33
CA VAL A 220 6.87 9.66 -7.25
C VAL A 220 7.76 10.81 -7.74
N TYR A 221 8.68 10.55 -8.68
CA TYR A 221 9.50 11.59 -9.28
C TYR A 221 8.67 12.61 -10.07
N VAL A 222 7.73 12.14 -10.91
CA VAL A 222 6.80 13.01 -11.65
C VAL A 222 5.98 13.87 -10.70
N LEU A 223 5.42 13.26 -9.64
CA LEU A 223 4.64 13.95 -8.62
C LEU A 223 5.46 15.00 -7.86
N ARG A 224 6.69 14.67 -7.47
CA ARG A 224 7.61 15.61 -6.79
C ARG A 224 7.90 16.85 -7.62
N LEU A 225 7.93 16.73 -8.95
CA LEU A 225 8.14 17.87 -9.84
C LEU A 225 6.85 18.64 -10.13
N LEU A 226 5.74 17.93 -10.36
CA LEU A 226 4.48 18.56 -10.78
C LEU A 226 3.70 19.18 -9.61
N ALA A 227 3.67 18.54 -8.44
CA ALA A 227 2.87 19.00 -7.30
C ALA A 227 3.24 20.43 -6.84
N PRO A 228 4.53 20.81 -6.67
CA PRO A 228 4.89 22.19 -6.35
C PRO A 228 4.46 23.21 -7.42
N MET A 229 4.36 22.80 -8.68
CA MET A 229 3.92 23.66 -9.79
C MET A 229 2.40 23.90 -9.77
N GLU A 230 1.63 22.94 -9.27
CA GLU A 230 0.19 23.09 -9.06
C GLU A 230 -0.10 23.92 -7.80
N ARG A 231 0.69 23.78 -6.73
CA ARG A 231 0.59 24.62 -5.50
C ARG A 231 0.79 26.12 -5.77
N ARG A 232 1.65 26.48 -6.73
CA ARG A 232 2.06 27.88 -7.00
C ARG A 232 1.13 28.65 -7.93
N ARG A 233 0.06 28.07 -8.48
CA ARG A 233 -0.85 28.79 -9.39
C ARG A 233 -1.60 29.90 -8.64
N PRO A 234 -1.41 31.18 -8.99
CA PRO A 234 -2.26 32.26 -8.49
C PRO A 234 -3.38 32.47 -9.50
N THR A 235 -4.57 31.91 -9.26
CA THR A 235 -5.73 32.18 -10.12
C THR A 235 -6.95 32.51 -9.27
N GLY A 236 -7.27 33.80 -9.25
CA GLY A 236 -8.53 34.47 -8.96
C GLY A 236 -9.56 33.78 -8.04
N ARG A 237 -9.77 34.40 -6.87
CA ARG A 237 -10.90 34.23 -5.92
C ARG A 237 -11.28 32.77 -5.65
N ASP A 238 -10.83 32.28 -4.49
CA ASP A 238 -11.40 31.13 -3.77
C ASP A 238 -10.98 29.72 -4.25
N ALA A 239 -9.69 29.48 -4.52
CA ALA A 239 -9.18 28.14 -4.87
C ALA A 239 -7.74 27.87 -4.38
N HIS A 240 -7.48 28.05 -3.07
CA HIS A 240 -6.17 27.79 -2.47
C HIS A 240 -5.94 26.34 -2.02
N SER A 241 -6.82 25.40 -2.36
CA SER A 241 -6.69 24.03 -1.87
C SER A 241 -6.95 23.01 -2.97
N TRP A 242 -6.23 21.89 -2.94
CA TRP A 242 -6.48 20.73 -3.82
C TRP A 242 -7.91 20.20 -3.67
N ILE A 243 -8.57 20.59 -2.58
CA ILE A 243 -9.95 20.31 -2.24
C ILE A 243 -10.82 21.46 -2.80
N PRO A 244 -11.86 21.16 -3.60
CA PRO A 244 -12.81 22.18 -4.02
C PRO A 244 -13.45 22.87 -2.79
N HIS A 245 -13.63 24.19 -2.80
CA HIS A 245 -14.44 24.87 -1.77
C HIS A 245 -15.87 24.31 -1.79
N CYS A 246 -16.30 23.77 -0.65
CA CYS A 246 -17.59 23.12 -0.48
C CYS A 246 -18.74 24.14 -0.34
N ASP A 247 -19.10 24.85 -1.40
CA ASP A 247 -20.42 25.50 -1.48
C ASP A 247 -21.54 24.49 -1.80
N ALA A 248 -21.17 23.28 -2.25
CA ALA A 248 -22.11 22.23 -2.66
C ALA A 248 -22.76 21.46 -1.49
N VAL A 249 -22.08 21.34 -0.33
CA VAL A 249 -22.61 20.60 0.83
C VAL A 249 -23.70 21.42 1.56
N SER A 250 -23.56 22.75 1.58
CA SER A 250 -24.58 23.67 2.12
C SER A 250 -25.84 23.71 1.25
N ALA A 251 -25.68 23.70 -0.08
CA ALA A 251 -26.80 23.68 -1.02
C ALA A 251 -27.59 22.36 -1.00
N TYR A 252 -26.94 21.23 -0.65
CA TYR A 252 -27.59 19.92 -0.55
C TYR A 252 -28.38 19.75 0.75
N SER A 253 -27.83 20.20 1.89
CA SER A 253 -28.55 20.23 3.17
C SER A 253 -29.79 21.13 3.09
N SER A 254 -29.67 22.28 2.43
CA SER A 254 -30.79 23.20 2.19
C SER A 254 -31.86 22.64 1.23
N ARG A 255 -31.50 21.68 0.37
CA ARG A 255 -32.43 21.00 -0.56
C ARG A 255 -33.20 19.85 0.09
N GLN A 256 -32.64 19.16 1.08
CA GLN A 256 -33.33 18.10 1.82
C GLN A 256 -34.45 18.62 2.72
N ASP A 257 -34.32 19.84 3.23
CA ASP A 257 -35.41 20.50 3.97
C ASP A 257 -36.55 20.94 3.04
N ALA A 258 -36.24 21.23 1.77
CA ALA A 258 -37.25 21.57 0.76
C ALA A 258 -37.96 20.34 0.17
N THR A 259 -37.28 19.19 0.04
CA THR A 259 -37.89 17.95 -0.51
C THR A 259 -38.73 17.16 0.49
N LYS A 260 -38.68 17.48 1.79
CA LYS A 260 -39.62 16.94 2.79
C LYS A 260 -41.02 17.57 2.73
N GLN A 261 -41.25 18.57 1.88
CA GLN A 261 -42.53 19.29 1.76
C GLN A 261 -43.22 19.19 0.38
N ALA A 262 -42.70 18.42 -0.57
CA ALA A 262 -43.29 18.32 -1.91
C ALA A 262 -43.92 16.94 -2.17
N GLU A 263 -45.18 16.94 -2.60
CA GLU A 263 -45.97 15.75 -2.96
C GLU A 263 -45.33 14.92 -4.11
N PRO A 264 -45.58 13.60 -4.16
CA PRO A 264 -44.97 12.71 -5.14
C PRO A 264 -45.60 12.86 -6.52
N GLY A 265 -44.95 13.59 -7.43
CA GLY A 265 -45.38 13.69 -8.83
C GLY A 265 -44.31 14.23 -9.77
N LEU A 266 -43.82 13.35 -10.65
CA LEU A 266 -42.92 13.58 -11.80
C LEU A 266 -41.48 14.05 -11.51
N HIS A 267 -40.55 13.10 -11.57
CA HIS A 267 -39.12 13.33 -11.83
C HIS A 267 -38.87 13.76 -13.29
N PRO A 268 -38.19 14.89 -13.56
CA PRO A 268 -37.57 15.12 -14.85
C PRO A 268 -36.21 14.41 -14.90
N LEU A 269 -36.03 13.61 -15.95
CA LEU A 269 -34.76 13.02 -16.39
C LEU A 269 -33.69 14.10 -16.58
N LEU A 270 -32.60 14.02 -15.82
CA LEU A 270 -31.27 14.51 -16.19
C LEU A 270 -30.24 13.65 -15.45
N THR A 271 -29.85 12.57 -16.12
CA THR A 271 -28.77 11.65 -15.80
C THR A 271 -27.42 12.28 -16.13
N ASP A 272 -26.46 12.21 -15.20
CA ASP A 272 -25.06 11.83 -15.44
C ASP A 272 -24.28 11.84 -14.12
N GLU A 273 -24.56 10.85 -13.26
CA GLU A 273 -23.79 10.52 -12.05
C GLU A 273 -22.82 9.37 -12.35
N PRO A 274 -21.48 9.55 -12.28
CA PRO A 274 -20.54 8.50 -12.67
C PRO A 274 -19.89 7.74 -11.50
N TYR A 275 -20.34 7.88 -10.25
CA TYR A 275 -19.62 7.24 -9.12
C TYR A 275 -20.12 5.84 -8.71
N MET A 276 -21.11 5.29 -9.41
CA MET A 276 -21.62 3.94 -9.17
C MET A 276 -21.92 3.22 -10.48
N ARG A 277 -20.90 2.78 -11.22
CA ARG A 277 -21.11 1.81 -12.32
C ARG A 277 -20.15 0.63 -12.26
N GLN A 278 -20.78 -0.50 -11.91
CA GLN A 278 -20.49 -1.86 -12.35
C GLN A 278 -19.14 -2.45 -11.93
N TYR A 279 -19.08 -2.89 -10.67
CA TYR A 279 -18.31 -4.09 -10.34
C TYR A 279 -19.03 -5.33 -10.91
N PRO A 280 -18.30 -6.39 -11.30
CA PRO A 280 -18.88 -7.63 -11.80
C PRO A 280 -19.52 -8.41 -10.65
N GLY A 281 -20.75 -8.01 -10.30
CA GLY A 281 -21.59 -8.63 -9.28
C GLY A 281 -22.88 -7.81 -9.19
N GLY A 282 -23.94 -8.33 -9.80
CA GLY A 282 -25.23 -7.64 -9.93
C GLY A 282 -25.75 -7.08 -8.61
N TRP A 283 -26.15 -5.82 -8.64
CA TRP A 283 -26.91 -5.16 -7.58
C TRP A 283 -28.39 -5.32 -7.93
N ASP A 284 -29.01 -6.39 -7.45
CA ASP A 284 -30.48 -6.43 -7.32
C ASP A 284 -30.85 -5.87 -5.96
N ASP A 285 -31.74 -4.88 -6.01
CA ASP A 285 -32.68 -4.32 -5.02
C ASP A 285 -32.37 -4.30 -3.52
N ALA A 286 -32.66 -3.12 -2.96
CA ALA A 286 -32.86 -2.78 -1.56
C ALA A 286 -31.60 -2.68 -0.67
N LEU A 287 -31.11 -1.44 -0.51
CA LEU A 287 -30.79 -0.77 0.76
C LEU A 287 -30.11 0.56 0.40
N ASP A 288 -30.64 1.69 0.90
CA ASP A 288 -29.99 3.00 0.74
C ASP A 288 -28.54 2.94 1.27
N PRO A 289 -27.54 3.49 0.55
CA PRO A 289 -26.18 3.58 1.09
C PRO A 289 -26.18 4.49 2.33
N PRO A 290 -25.45 4.14 3.40
CA PRO A 290 -25.36 4.95 4.61
C PRO A 290 -24.81 6.32 4.25
N HIS A 291 -25.33 7.33 4.94
CA HIS A 291 -25.09 8.76 4.77
C HIS A 291 -23.60 9.20 4.76
N ASP A 292 -22.66 8.30 5.04
CA ASP A 292 -21.22 8.59 5.19
C ASP A 292 -20.40 8.47 3.90
N TYR A 293 -20.97 8.03 2.79
CA TYR A 293 -20.29 7.93 1.48
C TYR A 293 -20.90 8.90 0.45
N LEU A 294 -21.08 10.15 0.83
CA LEU A 294 -21.31 11.20 -0.17
C LEU A 294 -20.10 11.20 -1.14
N PRO A 295 -20.32 11.26 -2.46
CA PRO A 295 -19.24 11.26 -3.43
C PRO A 295 -18.31 12.45 -3.15
N PHE A 296 -17.03 12.17 -2.97
CA PHE A 296 -16.04 13.23 -2.72
C PHE A 296 -16.05 14.21 -3.90
N PRO A 297 -15.94 15.53 -3.63
CA PRO A 297 -15.83 16.52 -4.69
C PRO A 297 -14.64 16.19 -5.59
N ARG A 298 -14.83 16.22 -6.92
CA ARG A 298 -13.76 15.93 -7.89
C ARG A 298 -12.55 16.83 -7.64
N ALA A 299 -11.36 16.25 -7.61
CA ALA A 299 -10.12 17.01 -7.47
C ALA A 299 -9.96 18.09 -8.56
N CYS A 300 -9.51 19.27 -8.16
CA CYS A 300 -9.27 20.39 -9.08
C CYS A 300 -7.93 20.29 -9.82
N THR A 301 -6.99 19.52 -9.31
CA THR A 301 -5.62 19.40 -9.83
C THR A 301 -5.41 18.07 -10.56
N LEU A 302 -4.41 17.99 -11.44
CA LEU A 302 -4.08 16.72 -12.10
C LEU A 302 -3.51 15.73 -11.10
N VAL A 303 -2.68 16.20 -10.15
CA VAL A 303 -2.16 15.34 -9.07
C VAL A 303 -3.28 14.82 -8.17
N GLY A 304 -4.24 15.67 -7.78
CA GLY A 304 -5.38 15.23 -6.98
C GLY A 304 -6.24 14.20 -7.71
N ARG A 305 -6.49 14.40 -9.02
CA ARG A 305 -7.21 13.41 -9.86
C ARG A 305 -6.46 12.08 -9.94
N PHE A 306 -5.13 12.12 -10.03
CA PHE A 306 -4.31 10.92 -10.00
C PHE A 306 -4.43 10.19 -8.65
N ILE A 307 -4.36 10.90 -7.53
CA ILE A 307 -4.52 10.30 -6.20
C ILE A 307 -5.91 9.67 -6.06
N ASP A 308 -6.98 10.37 -6.47
CA ASP A 308 -8.34 9.83 -6.46
C ASP A 308 -8.40 8.49 -7.22
N LYS A 309 -7.85 8.45 -8.43
CA LYS A 309 -7.79 7.23 -9.25
C LYS A 309 -6.95 6.10 -8.62
N VAL A 310 -5.84 6.42 -7.96
CA VAL A 310 -5.05 5.42 -7.22
C VAL A 310 -5.88 4.85 -6.07
N LEU A 311 -6.59 5.69 -5.30
CA LEU A 311 -7.45 5.24 -4.21
C LEU A 311 -8.65 4.41 -4.71
N ASP A 312 -9.17 4.69 -5.90
CA ASP A 312 -10.24 3.90 -6.53
C ASP A 312 -9.82 2.44 -6.82
N LEU A 313 -8.51 2.13 -6.82
CA LEU A 313 -8.02 0.75 -6.98
C LEU A 313 -8.02 -0.05 -5.67
N LEU A 314 -8.26 0.56 -4.51
CA LEU A 314 -8.27 -0.11 -3.20
C LEU A 314 -9.14 -1.38 -3.15
N PRO A 315 -10.36 -1.42 -3.74
CA PRO A 315 -11.21 -2.61 -3.74
C PRO A 315 -10.63 -3.80 -4.53
N LEU A 316 -9.70 -3.55 -5.46
CA LEU A 316 -9.06 -4.61 -6.26
C LEU A 316 -7.89 -5.26 -5.52
N LEU A 317 -7.33 -4.60 -4.52
CA LEU A 317 -6.12 -5.03 -3.81
C LEU A 317 -6.16 -6.46 -3.25
N PRO A 318 -7.28 -6.97 -2.70
CA PRO A 318 -7.35 -8.36 -2.26
C PRO A 318 -7.12 -9.39 -3.37
N THR A 319 -7.37 -9.05 -4.64
CA THR A 319 -7.10 -9.96 -5.78
C THR A 319 -5.62 -9.98 -6.18
N CYS A 320 -4.86 -8.93 -5.85
CA CYS A 320 -3.47 -8.73 -6.27
C CYS A 320 -2.52 -8.53 -5.08
N TRP A 321 -2.83 -9.13 -3.92
CA TRP A 321 -2.09 -8.94 -2.68
C TRP A 321 -0.60 -9.33 -2.74
N ARG A 322 -0.20 -10.19 -3.69
CA ARG A 322 1.21 -10.56 -3.89
C ARG A 322 2.04 -9.47 -4.55
N THR A 323 1.42 -8.49 -5.20
CA THR A 323 2.11 -7.46 -6.02
C THR A 323 1.85 -6.04 -5.55
N PHE A 324 0.89 -5.82 -4.64
CA PHE A 324 0.45 -4.48 -4.23
C PHE A 324 1.40 -3.70 -3.31
N GLY A 325 2.58 -4.21 -2.97
CA GLY A 325 3.48 -3.53 -2.02
C GLY A 325 3.92 -2.16 -2.56
N GLU A 326 4.22 -2.11 -3.85
CA GLU A 326 4.61 -0.89 -4.57
C GLU A 326 3.45 0.11 -4.70
N PHE A 327 2.20 -0.37 -4.69
CA PHE A 327 1.02 0.49 -4.62
C PHE A 327 1.01 1.29 -3.31
N PHE A 328 1.20 0.63 -2.17
CA PHE A 328 1.27 1.34 -0.89
C PHE A 328 2.54 2.20 -0.76
N ARG A 329 3.68 1.80 -1.36
CA ARG A 329 4.87 2.67 -1.44
C ARG A 329 4.62 3.95 -2.24
N LEU A 330 3.77 3.91 -3.28
CA LEU A 330 3.37 5.12 -3.99
C LEU A 330 2.58 6.05 -3.07
N LEU A 331 1.58 5.54 -2.35
CA LEU A 331 0.78 6.34 -1.42
C LEU A 331 1.61 6.90 -0.25
N ALA A 332 2.50 6.10 0.33
CA ALA A 332 3.47 6.57 1.32
C ALA A 332 4.36 7.67 0.70
N GLY A 333 4.88 7.45 -0.50
CA GLY A 333 5.67 8.43 -1.25
C GLY A 333 4.94 9.77 -1.46
N ILE A 334 3.63 9.73 -1.73
CA ILE A 334 2.76 10.92 -1.82
C ILE A 334 2.65 11.62 -0.46
N ALA A 335 2.41 10.88 0.62
CA ALA A 335 2.34 11.44 1.97
C ALA A 335 3.64 12.14 2.41
N PHE A 336 4.80 11.69 1.89
CA PHE A 336 6.09 12.33 2.12
C PHE A 336 6.40 13.56 1.23
N LEU A 337 5.54 13.91 0.25
CA LEU A 337 5.79 15.06 -0.63
C LEU A 337 5.55 16.43 0.04
N GLY A 338 4.67 16.49 1.03
CA GLY A 338 4.35 17.73 1.73
C GLY A 338 2.97 17.74 2.37
N LYS A 339 2.68 18.84 3.08
CA LYS A 339 1.44 19.02 3.83
C LYS A 339 0.18 19.02 2.96
N GLU A 340 0.23 19.57 1.75
CA GLU A 340 -0.94 19.68 0.86
C GLU A 340 -1.39 18.29 0.38
N GLU A 341 -0.44 17.42 0.09
CA GLU A 341 -0.71 16.04 -0.32
C GLU A 341 -1.27 15.22 0.85
N ARG A 342 -0.74 15.41 2.06
CA ARG A 342 -1.27 14.80 3.28
C ARG A 342 -2.69 15.28 3.56
N LEU A 343 -2.94 16.58 3.50
CA LEU A 343 -4.28 17.17 3.66
C LEU A 343 -5.26 16.60 2.63
N PHE A 344 -4.84 16.47 1.37
CA PHE A 344 -5.68 15.88 0.33
C PHE A 344 -6.01 14.41 0.62
N LEU A 345 -5.03 13.58 1.01
CA LEU A 345 -5.25 12.19 1.41
C LEU A 345 -6.20 12.07 2.62
N LEU A 346 -6.05 12.94 3.62
CA LEU A 346 -6.94 13.01 4.78
C LEU A 346 -8.37 13.36 4.36
N SER A 347 -8.54 14.33 3.45
CA SER A 347 -9.86 14.72 2.90
C SER A 347 -10.59 13.60 2.15
N ARG A 348 -9.87 12.55 1.72
CA ARG A 348 -10.42 11.36 1.05
C ARG A 348 -10.58 10.17 1.98
N ARG A 349 -10.43 10.38 3.29
CA ARG A 349 -10.46 9.34 4.32
C ARG A 349 -9.51 8.17 3.98
N ALA A 350 -8.34 8.49 3.41
CA ALA A 350 -7.41 7.47 2.94
C ALA A 350 -6.95 6.52 4.08
N VAL A 351 -6.82 7.04 5.31
CA VAL A 351 -6.51 6.23 6.50
C VAL A 351 -7.59 5.15 6.72
N ALA A 352 -8.86 5.52 6.87
CA ALA A 352 -9.94 4.56 7.08
C ALA A 352 -10.04 3.54 5.93
N ARG A 353 -9.95 3.99 4.67
CA ARG A 353 -10.03 3.11 3.50
C ARG A 353 -8.85 2.13 3.40
N CYS A 354 -7.64 2.54 3.78
CA CYS A 354 -6.48 1.66 3.79
C CYS A 354 -6.52 0.68 4.99
N VAL A 355 -6.96 1.15 6.16
CA VAL A 355 -7.16 0.29 7.33
C VAL A 355 -8.26 -0.75 7.07
N ASP A 356 -9.33 -0.39 6.35
CA ASP A 356 -10.36 -1.35 5.90
C ASP A 356 -9.77 -2.49 5.06
N VAL A 357 -8.87 -2.16 4.12
CA VAL A 357 -8.14 -3.18 3.35
C VAL A 357 -7.23 -4.02 4.24
N PHE A 358 -6.51 -3.39 5.18
CA PHE A 358 -5.60 -4.08 6.10
C PHE A 358 -6.32 -5.08 7.02
N LEU A 359 -7.44 -4.65 7.62
CA LEU A 359 -8.27 -5.48 8.48
C LEU A 359 -9.02 -6.55 7.68
N ASN A 360 -9.46 -6.24 6.45
CA ASN A 360 -10.20 -7.13 5.57
C ASN A 360 -11.49 -7.66 6.24
N GLU A 361 -11.53 -8.94 6.62
CA GLU A 361 -12.67 -9.57 7.30
C GLU A 361 -12.89 -9.01 8.71
N ASP A 362 -11.87 -8.44 9.33
CA ASP A 362 -11.90 -7.90 10.70
C ASP A 362 -12.37 -6.42 10.75
N SER A 363 -12.69 -5.80 9.61
CA SER A 363 -12.95 -4.36 9.52
C SER A 363 -14.35 -3.98 9.98
N GLU A 364 -14.52 -3.15 11.00
CA GLU A 364 -15.86 -2.71 11.43
C GLU A 364 -16.62 -1.87 10.38
N PHE A 365 -15.93 -1.39 9.34
CA PHE A 365 -16.49 -0.63 8.21
C PHE A 365 -17.10 -1.52 7.10
N GLN A 366 -17.32 -2.80 7.43
CA GLN A 366 -17.78 -3.96 6.65
C GLN A 366 -19.04 -3.83 5.78
N ALA A 367 -19.79 -2.73 5.84
CA ALA A 367 -21.21 -2.70 5.45
C ALA A 367 -21.54 -3.03 3.96
N PHE A 368 -20.54 -3.15 3.06
CA PHE A 368 -20.78 -3.32 1.61
C PHE A 368 -20.07 -4.49 0.92
N ARG A 369 -19.27 -5.31 1.62
CA ARG A 369 -18.58 -6.45 0.97
C ARG A 369 -19.33 -7.76 1.20
N LYS A 370 -20.07 -8.23 0.18
CA LYS A 370 -20.74 -9.54 0.21
C LYS A 370 -19.73 -10.72 0.21
N PHE A 371 -18.51 -10.51 -0.27
CA PHE A 371 -17.47 -11.55 -0.35
C PHE A 371 -16.11 -10.95 0.00
N PHE A 372 -15.37 -11.64 0.88
CA PHE A 372 -14.00 -11.32 1.23
C PHE A 372 -13.05 -12.28 0.53
N LEU A 373 -12.02 -11.71 -0.08
CA LEU A 373 -10.89 -12.50 -0.54
C LEU A 373 -9.86 -12.48 0.57
N ARG A 374 -9.61 -13.66 1.15
CA ARG A 374 -8.53 -13.82 2.11
C ARG A 374 -7.20 -13.52 1.43
N MET A 375 -6.46 -12.60 2.02
CA MET A 375 -5.09 -12.27 1.60
C MET A 375 -4.10 -13.09 2.42
N GLY A 376 -2.98 -13.45 1.79
CA GLY A 376 -2.00 -14.35 2.39
C GLY A 376 -2.30 -15.83 2.15
N ASP A 377 -1.26 -16.63 2.22
CA ASP A 377 -1.32 -18.09 2.22
C ASP A 377 -0.35 -18.66 3.27
N LYS A 378 -0.18 -19.98 3.28
CA LYS A 378 0.68 -20.67 4.25
C LYS A 378 2.16 -20.27 4.18
N PHE A 379 2.62 -19.74 3.04
CA PHE A 379 4.05 -19.49 2.77
C PHE A 379 4.37 -18.00 2.66
N SER A 380 3.37 -17.15 2.42
CA SER A 380 3.55 -15.75 2.14
C SER A 380 2.40 -14.93 2.70
N SER A 381 2.75 -13.88 3.45
CA SER A 381 1.83 -12.86 3.93
C SER A 381 1.84 -11.64 2.99
N PRO A 382 0.74 -10.87 2.97
CA PRO A 382 0.71 -9.56 2.30
C PRO A 382 1.74 -8.60 2.90
N ASN A 383 2.42 -7.84 2.05
CA ASN A 383 3.36 -6.81 2.49
C ASN A 383 2.64 -5.48 2.80
N PHE A 384 2.35 -5.25 4.09
CA PHE A 384 1.71 -4.02 4.58
C PHE A 384 2.66 -2.97 5.16
N ALA A 385 3.98 -3.21 5.17
CA ALA A 385 4.95 -2.25 5.73
C ALA A 385 4.79 -0.82 5.16
N PRO A 386 4.66 -0.62 3.83
CA PRO A 386 4.47 0.72 3.28
C PRO A 386 3.10 1.33 3.59
N LEU A 387 2.07 0.51 3.84
CA LEU A 387 0.77 0.98 4.30
C LEU A 387 0.91 1.57 5.70
N MET A 388 1.61 0.87 6.59
CA MET A 388 1.85 1.37 7.95
C MET A 388 2.69 2.64 7.97
N ASP A 389 3.68 2.77 7.09
CA ASP A 389 4.42 4.03 6.92
C ASP A 389 3.48 5.19 6.55
N MET A 390 2.61 4.99 5.56
CA MET A 390 1.64 5.98 5.13
C MET A 390 0.68 6.36 6.27
N VAL A 391 0.07 5.37 6.93
CA VAL A 391 -0.88 5.61 8.02
C VAL A 391 -0.22 6.35 9.18
N SER A 392 0.98 5.91 9.59
CA SER A 392 1.76 6.56 10.64
C SER A 392 2.04 8.02 10.31
N VAL A 393 2.50 8.31 9.08
CA VAL A 393 2.78 9.70 8.64
C VAL A 393 1.53 10.56 8.59
N LEU A 394 0.41 10.03 8.08
CA LEU A 394 -0.83 10.79 7.97
C LEU A 394 -1.39 11.13 9.36
N VAL A 395 -1.51 10.13 10.25
CA VAL A 395 -2.02 10.34 11.61
C VAL A 395 -1.10 11.28 12.40
N ARG A 396 0.22 11.11 12.32
CA ARG A 396 1.16 12.02 13.00
C ARG A 396 1.20 13.43 12.43
N SER A 397 0.57 13.65 11.27
CA SER A 397 0.42 14.97 10.65
C SER A 397 -0.94 15.62 10.93
N THR A 398 -1.79 14.98 11.74
CA THR A 398 -3.05 15.59 12.20
C THR A 398 -2.88 16.26 13.55
N GLN A 399 -3.85 17.09 13.91
CA GLN A 399 -3.98 17.56 15.29
C GLN A 399 -4.39 16.38 16.18
N VAL A 400 -3.72 16.22 17.32
CA VAL A 400 -4.17 15.34 18.40
C VAL A 400 -5.45 15.98 18.94
N MET A 401 -6.57 15.23 18.96
CA MET A 401 -7.84 15.71 19.51
C MET A 401 -7.62 16.18 20.96
N ARG A 402 -7.79 17.48 21.21
CA ARG A 402 -7.81 18.07 22.55
C ARG A 402 -9.25 18.20 23.01
N GLU A 403 -9.53 17.90 24.28
CA GLU A 403 -10.79 18.37 24.84
C GLU A 403 -10.68 19.90 25.05
N GLU A 404 -11.78 20.64 24.88
CA GLU A 404 -11.79 22.11 24.74
C GLU A 404 -11.19 22.88 25.93
N ASP A 405 -10.96 22.22 27.07
CA ASP A 405 -10.43 22.80 28.30
C ASP A 405 -8.89 22.66 28.46
N GLU A 406 -8.16 22.21 27.42
CA GLU A 406 -6.83 21.59 27.56
C GLU A 406 -5.73 22.27 26.72
N GLU A 407 -5.68 23.60 26.71
CA GLU A 407 -4.81 24.37 25.82
C GLU A 407 -3.30 24.29 26.14
N GLU A 408 -2.91 23.85 27.34
CA GLU A 408 -1.54 24.01 27.87
C GLU A 408 -0.55 22.86 27.57
N GLU A 409 -0.98 21.71 27.04
CA GLU A 409 -0.05 20.59 26.84
C GLU A 409 0.86 20.76 25.61
N GLU A 410 2.09 20.27 25.70
CA GLU A 410 2.99 20.20 24.54
C GLU A 410 2.55 19.09 23.56
N TRP A 411 2.96 19.22 22.30
CA TRP A 411 2.69 18.20 21.29
C TRP A 411 3.54 16.94 21.53
N PRO A 412 3.05 15.74 21.16
CA PRO A 412 3.86 14.54 21.22
C PRO A 412 5.14 14.71 20.39
N ARG A 413 6.25 14.13 20.86
CA ARG A 413 7.54 14.19 20.15
C ARG A 413 7.49 13.61 18.73
N THR A 414 6.51 12.75 18.46
CA THR A 414 6.28 12.15 17.15
C THR A 414 5.50 13.05 16.18
N GLN A 415 4.96 14.19 16.64
CA GLN A 415 4.20 15.13 15.83
C GLN A 415 4.99 15.60 14.60
N LEU A 416 4.37 15.50 13.44
CA LEU A 416 4.85 16.08 12.18
C LEU A 416 4.15 17.41 11.91
N GLU A 417 4.63 18.15 10.90
CA GLU A 417 3.98 19.38 10.44
C GLU A 417 2.47 19.14 10.20
N VAL A 418 1.65 19.83 10.98
CA VAL A 418 0.19 19.69 10.98
C VAL A 418 -0.32 20.05 9.58
N SER A 419 -1.06 19.11 8.99
CA SER A 419 -1.59 19.20 7.64
C SER A 419 -3.11 19.35 7.63
N GLY A 420 -3.81 18.82 8.64
CA GLY A 420 -5.27 18.91 8.79
C GLY A 420 -5.73 18.15 10.03
N ASP A 421 -7.02 17.84 10.10
CA ASP A 421 -7.61 17.10 11.21
C ASP A 421 -7.92 15.65 10.79
N LEU A 422 -7.93 14.75 11.78
CA LEU A 422 -8.30 13.34 11.55
C LEU A 422 -9.80 13.20 11.73
N ASP A 423 -10.52 12.92 10.63
CA ASP A 423 -11.95 12.62 10.65
C ASP A 423 -12.26 11.43 11.58
N ASP A 424 -13.42 11.46 12.24
CA ASP A 424 -13.83 10.47 13.24
C ASP A 424 -13.76 9.02 12.73
N ALA A 425 -14.10 8.77 11.46
CA ALA A 425 -14.01 7.42 10.90
C ALA A 425 -12.55 6.96 10.80
N CYS A 426 -11.64 7.86 10.43
CA CYS A 426 -10.21 7.58 10.38
C CYS A 426 -9.62 7.37 11.78
N PHE A 427 -10.03 8.20 12.76
CA PHE A 427 -9.61 8.05 14.15
C PHE A 427 -10.08 6.71 14.73
N ARG A 428 -11.37 6.38 14.59
CA ARG A 428 -11.88 5.07 15.05
C ARG A 428 -11.15 3.91 14.40
N ALA A 429 -10.86 3.97 13.10
CA ALA A 429 -10.17 2.90 12.38
C ALA A 429 -8.81 2.54 12.99
N VAL A 430 -8.03 3.54 13.42
CA VAL A 430 -6.66 3.34 13.94
C VAL A 430 -6.58 3.14 15.45
N CYS A 431 -7.69 3.33 16.18
CA CYS A 431 -7.73 3.22 17.64
C CYS A 431 -8.35 1.91 18.15
N THR A 432 -8.85 1.04 17.28
CA THR A 432 -9.42 -0.25 17.70
C THR A 432 -8.33 -1.22 18.17
N LYS A 433 -8.65 -2.03 19.20
CA LYS A 433 -7.79 -3.14 19.64
C LYS A 433 -7.41 -4.07 18.49
N HIS A 434 -8.38 -4.41 17.64
CA HIS A 434 -8.19 -5.29 16.48
C HIS A 434 -7.15 -4.74 15.50
N PHE A 435 -7.22 -3.45 15.17
CA PHE A 435 -6.21 -2.80 14.35
C PHE A 435 -4.84 -2.82 15.02
N LEU A 436 -4.75 -2.45 16.29
CA LEU A 436 -3.48 -2.37 17.01
C LEU A 436 -2.80 -3.75 17.12
N ASN A 437 -3.55 -4.79 17.49
CA ASN A 437 -3.07 -6.18 17.51
C ASN A 437 -2.52 -6.60 16.15
N LYS A 438 -3.32 -6.43 15.10
CA LYS A 438 -2.91 -6.81 13.74
C LYS A 438 -1.74 -5.96 13.25
N ALA A 439 -1.66 -4.68 13.59
CA ALA A 439 -0.56 -3.80 13.21
C ALA A 439 0.76 -4.20 13.89
N LEU A 440 0.73 -4.64 15.15
CA LEU A 440 1.91 -5.13 15.85
C LEU A 440 2.45 -6.43 15.23
N VAL A 441 1.57 -7.35 14.83
CA VAL A 441 1.95 -8.66 14.26
C VAL A 441 2.23 -8.59 12.76
N ASP A 442 1.29 -8.06 11.97
CA ASP A 442 1.28 -8.10 10.50
C ASP A 442 1.71 -6.77 9.85
N GLY A 443 1.94 -5.72 10.64
CA GLY A 443 2.20 -4.37 10.12
C GLY A 443 3.49 -4.26 9.31
N GLY A 444 4.45 -5.17 9.48
CA GLY A 444 5.69 -5.27 8.70
C GLY A 444 6.69 -4.12 8.91
N ASN A 445 6.31 -3.04 9.60
CA ASN A 445 7.19 -1.96 10.05
C ASN A 445 6.87 -1.56 11.49
N LEU A 446 7.52 -2.22 12.46
CA LEU A 446 7.29 -1.97 13.88
C LEU A 446 7.62 -0.53 14.28
N GLY A 447 8.62 0.12 13.68
CA GLY A 447 8.96 1.51 14.00
C GLY A 447 7.85 2.52 13.62
N ALA A 448 7.15 2.26 12.51
CA ALA A 448 5.99 3.06 12.12
C ALA A 448 4.81 2.86 13.07
N VAL A 449 4.58 1.61 13.50
CA VAL A 449 3.54 1.23 14.48
C VAL A 449 3.84 1.82 15.86
N GLN A 450 5.09 1.77 16.31
CA GLN A 450 5.54 2.40 17.55
C GLN A 450 5.29 3.91 17.55
N SER A 451 5.67 4.59 16.46
CA SER A 451 5.46 6.03 16.33
C SER A 451 3.97 6.39 16.31
N LEU A 452 3.15 5.55 15.67
CA LEU A 452 1.69 5.70 15.61
C LEU A 452 1.07 5.49 16.99
N ALA A 453 1.40 4.39 17.68
CA ALA A 453 0.90 4.07 19.01
C ALA A 453 1.29 5.14 20.04
N TYR A 454 2.54 5.62 20.01
CA TYR A 454 2.99 6.73 20.85
C TYR A 454 2.16 8.00 20.58
N HIS A 455 1.95 8.34 19.32
CA HIS A 455 1.19 9.53 18.94
C HIS A 455 -0.27 9.46 19.39
N LEU A 456 -0.93 8.33 19.16
CA LEU A 456 -2.33 8.12 19.51
C LEU A 456 -2.57 8.01 21.03
N SER A 457 -1.57 7.55 21.78
CA SER A 457 -1.64 7.42 23.24
C SER A 457 -1.42 8.73 23.98
N TRP A 458 -0.89 9.76 23.32
CA TRP A 458 -0.57 11.04 23.94
C TRP A 458 -1.83 11.72 24.45
N ALA A 459 -1.85 12.00 25.76
CA ALA A 459 -2.97 12.64 26.45
C ALA A 459 -4.33 11.93 26.29
N ASN A 460 -4.32 10.66 25.88
CA ASN A 460 -5.51 9.85 25.61
C ASN A 460 -5.44 8.53 26.40
N ASP A 461 -6.21 8.47 27.50
CA ASP A 461 -6.24 7.33 28.41
C ASP A 461 -6.88 6.08 27.79
N LYS A 462 -7.98 6.27 27.04
CA LYS A 462 -8.70 5.19 26.35
C LYS A 462 -7.82 4.50 25.33
N VAL A 463 -7.20 5.26 24.43
CA VAL A 463 -6.34 4.68 23.40
C VAL A 463 -5.06 4.12 24.01
N SER A 464 -4.50 4.77 25.04
CA SER A 464 -3.38 4.19 25.81
C SER A 464 -3.73 2.81 26.38
N ALA A 465 -4.94 2.63 26.91
CA ALA A 465 -5.41 1.36 27.45
C ALA A 465 -5.56 0.29 26.35
N GLU A 466 -6.12 0.64 25.19
CA GLU A 466 -6.25 -0.27 24.04
C GLU A 466 -4.88 -0.70 23.50
N VAL A 467 -3.91 0.22 23.41
CA VAL A 467 -2.53 -0.09 23.00
C VAL A 467 -1.85 -1.03 23.99
N VAL A 468 -2.03 -0.80 25.30
CA VAL A 468 -1.46 -1.66 26.35
C VAL A 468 -2.08 -3.06 26.30
N ASP A 469 -3.39 -3.17 26.16
CA ASP A 469 -4.06 -4.47 26.08
C ASP A 469 -3.66 -5.20 24.79
N ALA A 470 -3.53 -4.48 23.67
CA ALA A 470 -3.05 -5.06 22.44
C ALA A 470 -1.61 -5.61 22.55
N LEU A 471 -0.71 -4.85 23.21
CA LEU A 471 0.65 -5.31 23.46
C LEU A 471 0.70 -6.56 24.34
N CYS A 472 -0.13 -6.61 25.38
CA CYS A 472 -0.17 -7.80 26.25
C CYS A 472 -0.66 -9.03 25.50
N ASP A 473 -1.72 -8.91 24.67
CA ASP A 473 -2.20 -10.00 23.83
C ASP A 473 -1.10 -10.53 22.89
N VAL A 474 -0.36 -9.62 22.23
CA VAL A 474 0.69 -10.02 21.26
C VAL A 474 1.89 -10.66 21.96
N LEU A 475 2.23 -10.22 23.17
CA LEU A 475 3.34 -10.80 23.95
C LEU A 475 3.10 -12.26 24.36
N GLU A 476 1.85 -12.69 24.51
CA GLU A 476 1.52 -14.09 24.85
C GLU A 476 1.99 -15.08 23.78
N GLU A 477 1.95 -14.67 22.51
CA GLU A 477 2.30 -15.51 21.36
C GLU A 477 3.62 -15.08 20.67
N ALA A 478 4.26 -14.02 21.15
CA ALA A 478 5.46 -13.45 20.54
C ALA A 478 6.64 -14.41 20.53
N SER A 479 7.39 -14.39 19.43
CA SER A 479 8.66 -15.10 19.31
C SER A 479 9.81 -14.34 19.97
N ASP A 480 10.90 -15.06 20.27
CA ASP A 480 12.10 -14.51 20.89
C ASP A 480 12.76 -13.36 20.10
N GLU A 481 12.56 -13.32 18.78
CA GLU A 481 13.09 -12.29 17.88
C GLU A 481 12.27 -11.00 17.92
N GLU A 482 10.97 -11.08 18.24
CA GLU A 482 10.03 -9.96 18.23
C GLU A 482 9.98 -9.22 19.57
N LEU A 483 10.21 -9.94 20.68
CA LEU A 483 10.15 -9.39 22.05
C LEU A 483 10.92 -8.08 22.25
N PRO A 484 12.18 -7.91 21.77
CA PRO A 484 12.91 -6.66 21.99
C PRO A 484 12.17 -5.43 21.46
N GLY A 485 11.57 -5.53 20.26
CA GLY A 485 10.85 -4.42 19.67
C GLY A 485 9.56 -4.05 20.43
N TYR A 486 8.89 -5.04 21.03
CA TYR A 486 7.73 -4.80 21.90
C TYR A 486 8.14 -4.19 23.24
N PHE A 487 9.26 -4.62 23.81
CA PHE A 487 9.84 -4.05 25.04
C PHE A 487 10.25 -2.58 24.86
N ASP A 488 10.81 -2.23 23.70
CA ASP A 488 11.13 -0.84 23.35
C ASP A 488 9.85 0.02 23.30
N LEU A 489 8.77 -0.50 22.68
CA LEU A 489 7.48 0.19 22.62
C LEU A 489 6.90 0.43 24.02
N ILE A 490 6.89 -0.60 24.86
CA ILE A 490 6.42 -0.49 26.25
C ILE A 490 7.22 0.58 26.99
N SER A 491 8.55 0.55 26.87
CA SER A 491 9.44 1.51 27.53
C SER A 491 9.13 2.95 27.07
N MET A 492 8.92 3.17 25.77
CA MET A 492 8.53 4.47 25.23
C MET A 492 7.18 4.96 25.75
N LEU A 493 6.19 4.06 25.85
CA LEU A 493 4.85 4.39 26.34
C LEU A 493 4.84 4.75 27.83
N LEU A 494 5.57 4.00 28.65
CA LEU A 494 5.66 4.24 30.11
C LEU A 494 6.49 5.48 30.45
N ALA A 495 7.48 5.83 29.62
CA ALA A 495 8.31 7.02 29.79
C ALA A 495 7.69 8.30 29.22
N MET A 496 6.51 8.22 28.59
CA MET A 496 5.84 9.36 27.98
C MET A 496 5.47 10.42 29.03
N PRO A 497 5.91 11.68 28.87
CA PRO A 497 5.69 12.74 29.86
C PRO A 497 4.37 13.47 29.61
N ASP A 498 3.26 12.74 29.71
CA ASP A 498 1.90 13.30 29.58
C ASP A 498 1.09 13.07 30.85
N ARG A 499 -0.06 13.74 30.98
CA ARG A 499 -0.96 13.59 32.13
C ARG A 499 -1.47 12.16 32.33
N CYS A 500 -1.53 11.37 31.25
CA CYS A 500 -2.03 10.00 31.27
C CYS A 500 -0.97 9.00 31.73
N GLN A 501 0.29 9.40 31.94
CA GLN A 501 1.38 8.51 32.32
C GLN A 501 1.06 7.64 33.53
N ALA A 502 0.50 8.22 34.60
CA ALA A 502 0.18 7.46 35.82
C ALA A 502 -0.90 6.39 35.58
N ALA A 503 -1.98 6.76 34.88
CA ALA A 503 -3.05 5.84 34.52
C ALA A 503 -2.56 4.73 33.56
N ARG A 504 -1.67 5.08 32.62
CA ARG A 504 -1.05 4.14 31.70
C ARG A 504 -0.16 3.13 32.42
N VAL A 505 0.63 3.57 33.40
CA VAL A 505 1.45 2.68 34.25
C VAL A 505 0.57 1.73 35.04
N GLU A 506 -0.52 2.22 35.66
CA GLU A 506 -1.48 1.38 36.39
C GLU A 506 -2.09 0.30 35.48
N LYS A 507 -2.59 0.71 34.31
CA LYS A 507 -3.19 -0.20 33.33
C LYS A 507 -2.18 -1.23 32.83
N PHE A 508 -0.96 -0.80 32.48
CA PHE A 508 0.12 -1.69 32.04
C PHE A 508 0.44 -2.74 33.10
N VAL A 509 0.73 -2.33 34.34
CA VAL A 509 1.10 -3.29 35.38
C VAL A 509 -0.04 -4.28 35.64
N SER A 510 -1.30 -3.82 35.64
CA SER A 510 -2.45 -4.72 35.80
C SER A 510 -2.56 -5.74 34.67
N SER A 511 -2.51 -5.30 33.40
CA SER A 511 -2.65 -6.20 32.24
C SER A 511 -1.43 -7.12 32.10
N TYR A 512 -0.22 -6.58 32.24
CA TYR A 512 1.03 -7.32 32.07
C TYR A 512 1.24 -8.39 33.16
N THR A 513 0.87 -8.10 34.40
CA THR A 513 0.98 -9.10 35.49
C THR A 513 -0.07 -10.21 35.36
N SER A 514 -1.23 -9.92 34.76
CA SER A 514 -2.22 -10.95 34.38
C SER A 514 -1.66 -11.83 33.28
N MET A 515 -1.14 -11.23 32.20
CA MET A 515 -0.51 -11.96 31.10
C MET A 515 0.64 -12.85 31.60
N LEU A 516 1.48 -12.35 32.51
CA LEU A 516 2.54 -13.15 33.15
C LEU A 516 2.01 -14.41 33.85
N LEU A 517 0.82 -14.36 34.46
CA LEU A 517 0.20 -15.54 35.06
C LEU A 517 -0.27 -16.53 34.01
N ASP A 518 -0.75 -16.05 32.87
CA ASP A 518 -1.25 -16.88 31.79
C ASP A 518 -0.09 -17.60 31.07
N VAL A 519 1.07 -16.95 30.91
CA VAL A 519 2.27 -17.56 30.31
C VAL A 519 3.12 -18.38 31.28
N GLN A 520 2.73 -18.55 32.55
CA GLN A 520 3.55 -19.23 33.57
C GLN A 520 3.91 -20.70 33.24
N ALA A 521 3.13 -21.33 32.35
CA ALA A 521 3.37 -22.68 31.84
C ALA A 521 4.52 -22.74 30.79
N TYR A 522 4.96 -21.59 30.28
CA TYR A 522 6.01 -21.45 29.28
C TYR A 522 7.24 -20.77 29.91
N PRO A 523 8.18 -21.53 30.49
CA PRO A 523 9.21 -20.99 31.38
C PRO A 523 10.16 -19.99 30.71
N ASP A 524 10.47 -20.16 29.43
CA ASP A 524 11.38 -19.25 28.71
C ASP A 524 10.72 -17.90 28.42
N THR A 525 9.49 -17.89 27.88
CA THR A 525 8.69 -16.68 27.64
C THR A 525 8.43 -15.95 28.96
N PHE A 526 8.00 -16.68 29.99
CA PHE A 526 7.78 -16.12 31.33
C PHE A 526 9.05 -15.45 31.86
N ARG A 527 10.20 -16.14 31.79
CA ARG A 527 11.46 -15.62 32.29
C ARG A 527 11.84 -14.32 31.60
N ARG A 528 11.79 -14.25 30.27
CA ARG A 528 12.11 -13.02 29.53
C ARG A 528 11.19 -11.85 29.89
N CYS A 529 9.89 -12.11 29.98
CA CYS A 529 8.91 -11.09 30.34
C CYS A 529 9.07 -10.62 31.80
N ALA A 530 9.42 -11.52 32.72
CA ALA A 530 9.71 -11.20 34.12
C ALA A 530 11.06 -10.47 34.30
N ASP A 531 12.09 -10.84 33.53
CA ASP A 531 13.38 -10.17 33.50
C ASP A 531 13.21 -8.72 33.01
N PHE A 532 12.43 -8.51 31.94
CA PHE A 532 12.08 -7.17 31.46
C PHE A 532 11.33 -6.34 32.51
N LEU A 533 10.31 -6.90 33.17
CA LEU A 533 9.60 -6.18 34.24
C LEU A 533 10.53 -5.86 35.43
N SER A 534 11.46 -6.75 35.75
CA SER A 534 12.47 -6.52 36.79
C SER A 534 13.39 -5.35 36.44
N ALA A 535 13.79 -5.23 35.17
CA ALA A 535 14.55 -4.09 34.67
C ALA A 535 13.73 -2.79 34.76
N LEU A 536 12.47 -2.80 34.31
CA LEU A 536 11.58 -1.64 34.40
C LEU A 536 11.39 -1.14 35.84
N VAL A 537 11.16 -2.06 36.79
CA VAL A 537 11.00 -1.75 38.22
C VAL A 537 12.27 -1.14 38.84
N SER A 538 13.44 -1.50 38.31
CA SER A 538 14.73 -0.97 38.79
C SER A 538 14.97 0.48 38.33
N VAL A 539 14.39 0.86 37.19
CA VAL A 539 14.55 2.20 36.59
C VAL A 539 13.39 3.14 36.94
N HIS A 540 12.16 2.65 36.99
CA HIS A 540 10.95 3.46 37.14
C HIS A 540 10.25 3.23 38.48
N ASP A 541 10.35 4.23 39.36
CA ASP A 541 9.73 4.22 40.69
C ASP A 541 8.19 4.07 40.64
N SER A 542 7.53 4.68 39.66
CA SER A 542 6.08 4.56 39.44
C SER A 542 5.68 3.11 39.13
N VAL A 543 6.39 2.45 38.22
CA VAL A 543 6.17 1.03 37.89
C VAL A 543 6.42 0.16 39.10
N ARG A 544 7.49 0.40 39.86
CA ARG A 544 7.79 -0.35 41.10
C ARG A 544 6.67 -0.24 42.13
N SER A 545 6.23 0.98 42.43
CA SER A 545 5.15 1.22 43.39
C SER A 545 3.88 0.49 42.99
N GLU A 546 3.61 0.46 41.70
CA GLU A 546 2.41 -0.15 41.13
C GLU A 546 2.49 -1.68 41.10
N VAL A 547 3.64 -2.26 40.73
CA VAL A 547 3.89 -3.70 40.84
C VAL A 547 3.80 -4.15 42.30
N PHE A 548 4.34 -3.37 43.25
CA PHE A 548 4.17 -3.64 44.67
C PHE A 548 2.68 -3.63 45.08
N ARG A 549 1.91 -2.66 44.59
CA ARG A 549 0.46 -2.55 44.85
C ARG A 549 -0.31 -3.76 44.33
N VAL A 550 -0.05 -4.19 43.09
CA VAL A 550 -0.81 -5.26 42.41
C VAL A 550 -0.38 -6.65 42.88
N CYS A 551 0.92 -6.92 42.95
CA CYS A 551 1.44 -8.27 43.20
C CYS A 551 1.74 -8.56 44.68
N PHE A 552 2.00 -7.53 45.51
CA PHE A 552 2.53 -7.71 46.88
C PHE A 552 1.65 -7.11 47.98
N GLN A 553 0.78 -6.14 47.68
CA GLN A 553 -0.05 -5.51 48.70
C GLN A 553 -1.28 -6.37 49.01
N PRO A 554 -1.50 -6.79 50.27
CA PRO A 554 -2.64 -7.60 50.65
C PRO A 554 -3.90 -6.73 50.75
N ARG A 555 -4.58 -6.47 49.62
CA ARG A 555 -5.87 -5.75 49.62
C ARG A 555 -7.07 -6.70 49.57
N ARG A 556 -6.92 -7.92 49.01
CA ARG A 556 -7.94 -9.00 48.96
C ARG A 556 -7.28 -10.39 48.98
N ARG A 557 -8.04 -11.48 49.19
CA ARG A 557 -7.55 -12.88 49.03
C ARG A 557 -6.91 -13.14 47.64
N GLU A 558 -7.23 -12.32 46.66
CA GLU A 558 -6.74 -12.41 45.27
C GLU A 558 -5.33 -11.84 45.08
N SER A 559 -4.91 -10.83 45.84
CA SER A 559 -3.56 -10.22 45.71
C SER A 559 -2.41 -11.14 46.15
N LEU A 560 -2.68 -12.13 47.03
CA LEU A 560 -1.70 -13.18 47.33
C LEU A 560 -1.72 -14.32 46.29
N ARG A 561 -2.68 -14.34 45.35
CA ARG A 561 -2.71 -15.37 44.29
C ARG A 561 -1.53 -15.27 43.36
N TRP A 562 -1.00 -14.07 43.08
CA TRP A 562 0.15 -13.94 42.20
C TRP A 562 1.39 -14.63 42.80
N LEU A 563 1.74 -14.29 44.05
CA LEU A 563 2.85 -14.92 44.77
C LEU A 563 2.64 -16.42 44.97
N ASP A 564 1.43 -16.83 45.36
CA ASP A 564 1.10 -18.24 45.56
C ASP A 564 1.14 -19.03 44.24
N SER A 565 0.64 -18.48 43.14
CA SER A 565 0.66 -19.12 41.82
C SER A 565 2.08 -19.27 41.28
N VAL A 566 2.86 -18.17 41.28
CA VAL A 566 4.12 -18.13 40.54
C VAL A 566 5.32 -18.55 41.38
N LEU A 567 5.38 -18.21 42.67
CA LEU A 567 6.52 -18.57 43.53
C LEU A 567 6.34 -19.95 44.19
N VAL A 568 5.11 -20.30 44.59
CA VAL A 568 4.84 -21.51 45.36
C VAL A 568 4.34 -22.66 44.48
N LYS A 569 3.38 -22.40 43.61
CA LYS A 569 2.67 -23.43 42.84
C LYS A 569 3.21 -23.66 41.43
N ALA A 570 4.03 -22.76 40.89
CA ALA A 570 4.57 -22.92 39.54
C ALA A 570 5.36 -24.23 39.44
N GLU A 571 5.13 -25.00 38.38
CA GLU A 571 5.74 -26.32 38.20
C GLU A 571 7.24 -26.20 37.90
N HIS A 572 7.63 -25.20 37.10
CA HIS A 572 9.00 -25.01 36.63
C HIS A 572 9.87 -24.18 37.58
N GLU A 573 11.09 -24.66 37.83
CA GLU A 573 12.08 -23.95 38.67
C GLU A 573 12.52 -22.61 38.06
N ALA A 574 12.66 -22.54 36.73
CA ALA A 574 13.02 -21.31 36.03
C ALA A 574 11.99 -20.19 36.26
N THR A 575 10.69 -20.52 36.21
CA THR A 575 9.59 -19.59 36.52
C THR A 575 9.68 -19.07 37.95
N ARG A 576 9.89 -19.97 38.93
CA ARG A 576 10.06 -19.58 40.35
C ARG A 576 11.28 -18.70 40.56
N ALA A 577 12.40 -19.02 39.90
CA ALA A 577 13.63 -18.24 39.99
C ALA A 577 13.46 -16.82 39.43
N ALA A 578 12.85 -16.69 38.24
CA ALA A 578 12.58 -15.39 37.61
C ALA A 578 11.63 -14.54 38.47
N ALA A 579 10.57 -15.14 39.01
CA ALA A 579 9.65 -14.45 39.91
C ALA A 579 10.32 -14.03 41.23
N CYS A 580 11.27 -14.81 41.73
CA CYS A 580 12.06 -14.45 42.90
C CYS A 580 12.95 -13.22 42.60
N THR A 581 13.58 -13.18 41.42
CA THR A 581 14.35 -12.01 40.96
C THR A 581 13.48 -10.76 40.89
N LEU A 582 12.28 -10.87 40.31
CA LEU A 582 11.32 -9.76 40.26
C LEU A 582 10.91 -9.29 41.67
N ALA A 583 10.58 -10.22 42.58
CA ALA A 583 10.25 -9.89 43.96
C ALA A 583 11.41 -9.17 44.68
N CYS A 584 12.64 -9.59 44.43
CA CYS A 584 13.83 -8.93 44.96
C CYS A 584 14.00 -7.51 44.39
N ALA A 585 13.78 -7.31 43.10
CA ALA A 585 13.87 -6.00 42.45
C ALA A 585 12.83 -5.01 42.99
N VAL A 586 11.60 -5.47 43.24
CA VAL A 586 10.53 -4.67 43.84
C VAL A 586 10.85 -4.31 45.29
N ALA A 587 11.34 -5.26 46.08
CA ALA A 587 11.60 -5.06 47.51
C ALA A 587 12.90 -4.29 47.83
N CYS A 588 13.89 -4.33 46.94
CA CYS A 588 15.20 -3.72 47.16
C CYS A 588 15.69 -3.02 45.88
N PRO A 589 15.32 -1.74 45.68
CA PRO A 589 15.74 -0.96 44.50
C PRO A 589 17.25 -0.92 44.35
N GLU A 590 17.73 -0.80 43.11
CA GLU A 590 19.16 -0.73 42.84
C GLU A 590 19.84 0.49 43.48
N SER A 591 19.10 1.61 43.60
CA SER A 591 19.52 2.80 44.34
C SER A 591 19.76 2.50 45.83
N VAL A 592 18.91 1.67 46.43
CA VAL A 592 19.06 1.19 47.81
C VAL A 592 20.22 0.21 47.91
N ARG A 593 20.34 -0.77 47.00
CA ARG A 593 21.48 -1.70 46.97
C ARG A 593 22.83 -1.01 46.83
N ARG A 594 22.94 -0.02 45.92
CA ARG A 594 24.14 0.81 45.76
C ARG A 594 24.45 1.60 47.02
N SER A 595 23.45 2.12 47.72
CA SER A 595 23.64 2.83 49.00
C SER A 595 24.07 1.93 50.17
N PHE A 596 23.76 0.63 50.11
CA PHE A 596 24.13 -0.37 51.13
C PHE A 596 25.31 -1.28 50.74
N GLY A 597 25.97 -1.03 49.60
CA GLY A 597 27.12 -1.83 49.16
C GLY A 597 26.79 -3.30 48.85
N LEU A 598 25.53 -3.60 48.53
CA LEU A 598 25.09 -4.95 48.17
C LEU A 598 25.54 -5.28 46.73
N PRO A 599 25.91 -6.55 46.44
CA PRO A 599 26.30 -6.95 45.09
C PRO A 599 25.16 -6.73 44.09
N ALA A 600 25.52 -6.27 42.89
CA ALA A 600 24.58 -6.12 41.79
C ALA A 600 23.93 -7.48 41.44
N LEU A 601 22.69 -7.45 40.96
CA LEU A 601 22.10 -8.65 40.33
C LEU A 601 22.98 -9.08 39.15
N PRO A 602 23.09 -10.40 38.88
CA PRO A 602 23.90 -10.89 37.78
C PRO A 602 23.46 -10.22 36.47
N PRO A 603 24.40 -9.75 35.63
CA PRO A 603 24.06 -8.98 34.44
C PRO A 603 23.46 -9.91 33.39
N GLY A 604 22.19 -9.66 33.04
CA GLY A 604 21.61 -10.03 31.76
C GLY A 604 21.00 -8.77 31.17
N LEU A 605 21.56 -8.29 30.05
CA LEU A 605 21.15 -7.10 29.28
C LEU A 605 21.59 -5.72 29.82
N ALA A 606 22.88 -5.59 30.16
CA ALA A 606 23.53 -4.28 30.17
C ALA A 606 24.27 -4.08 28.83
N ASP A 607 23.54 -3.73 27.78
CA ASP A 607 24.04 -3.16 26.52
C ASP A 607 22.86 -2.59 25.72
N LEU A 608 22.20 -1.58 26.27
CA LEU A 608 21.30 -0.66 25.55
C LEU A 608 21.50 0.72 26.18
N ASP A 609 22.48 1.46 25.65
CA ASP A 609 22.66 2.91 25.81
C ASP A 609 21.88 3.67 24.73
#